data_AF-A0A925TFV8-F1
#
_entry.id   AF-A0A925TFV8-F1
#
_cell.length_a   1.000
_cell.length_b   1.000
_cell.length_c   1.000
_cell.angle_alpha   90.00
_cell.angle_beta   90.00
_cell.angle_gamma   90.00
#
_symmetry.space_group_name_H-M   'P 1'
#
loop_
_entity.id
_entity.type
_entity.pdbx_description
1 polymer ?
#
loop_
_entity_poly.entity_id
_entity_poly.type
_entity_poly.pdbx_seq_one_letter_code
_entity_poly.pdbx_strand_id
1 'polypeptide(L)'
;GFKLCVGHPWEFIAILKAIIETEIKPDFIVVDGNEGGTGAAPLEFMDHLGTPLRDGLAFVHSALIGANLRDDIKIGVSGKITSGFDMARVLALGADWCNAARGFMFAVGCIQAQQCHTGECPTGVTTQDPWRQRAIVVPDKAERVASFHRETIKALAELVAAAGLDHPRELSPHHFMHRAAPDRVVTYAEQYRPMKPGELLRGGGGETFQSAWAMARSDRFSPVTEPLT
;
A
#
# COMPACT_ATOMS: atom_id res chain seq x y z
N GLY A 1 2.75 15.59 -0.41
CA GLY A 1 2.07 14.29 -0.26
C GLY A 1 1.94 13.86 1.20
N PHE A 2 1.18 12.80 1.48
CA PHE A 2 1.05 12.20 2.82
C PHE A 2 1.02 10.66 2.75
N LYS A 3 0.98 10.01 3.92
CA LYS A 3 0.98 8.55 4.06
C LYS A 3 -0.12 8.11 5.04
N LEU A 4 -0.85 7.04 4.73
CA LEU A 4 -1.88 6.48 5.61
C LEU A 4 -2.00 4.96 5.45
N CYS A 5 -2.61 4.31 6.44
CA CYS A 5 -3.25 3.00 6.27
C CYS A 5 -4.76 3.22 6.25
N VAL A 6 -5.47 2.59 5.30
CA VAL A 6 -6.92 2.78 5.18
C VAL A 6 -7.59 2.15 6.40
N GLY A 7 -8.32 2.98 7.16
CA GLY A 7 -9.20 2.58 8.24
C GLY A 7 -10.64 2.58 7.75
N HIS A 8 -11.45 3.48 8.30
CA HIS A 8 -12.83 3.59 7.87
C HIS A 8 -12.94 4.30 6.51
N PRO A 9 -13.74 3.80 5.55
CA PRO A 9 -13.84 4.39 4.22
C PRO A 9 -14.21 5.88 4.21
N TRP A 10 -15.09 6.33 5.11
CA TRP A 10 -15.52 7.73 5.18
C TRP A 10 -14.38 8.69 5.57
N GLU A 11 -13.36 8.23 6.28
CA GLU A 11 -12.22 9.07 6.67
C GLU A 11 -11.38 9.44 5.44
N PHE A 12 -11.17 8.50 4.52
CA PHE A 12 -10.49 8.82 3.27
C PHE A 12 -11.36 9.68 2.35
N ILE A 13 -12.66 9.40 2.29
CA ILE A 13 -13.58 10.23 1.50
C ILE A 13 -13.68 11.66 2.07
N ALA A 14 -13.56 11.83 3.39
CA ALA A 14 -13.45 13.14 4.02
C ALA A 14 -12.24 13.93 3.50
N ILE A 15 -11.09 13.27 3.33
CA ILE A 15 -9.90 13.87 2.70
C ILE A 15 -10.22 14.30 1.26
N LEU A 16 -10.87 13.46 0.46
CA LEU A 16 -11.23 13.82 -0.92
C LEU A 16 -12.17 15.02 -0.98
N LYS A 17 -13.17 15.08 -0.09
CA LYS A 17 -14.07 16.24 0.02
C LYS A 17 -13.30 17.51 0.40
N ALA A 18 -12.37 17.41 1.35
CA ALA A 18 -11.52 18.54 1.73
C ALA A 18 -10.62 19.01 0.56
N ILE A 19 -10.04 18.09 -0.20
CA ILE A 19 -9.25 18.42 -1.41
C ILE A 19 -10.12 19.17 -2.44
N ILE A 20 -11.35 18.71 -2.66
CA ILE A 20 -12.27 19.34 -3.62
C ILE A 20 -12.71 20.73 -3.14
N GLU A 21 -13.03 20.88 -1.86
CA GLU A 21 -13.50 22.15 -1.30
C GLU A 21 -12.39 23.21 -1.23
N THR A 22 -11.19 22.80 -0.85
CA THR A 22 -10.04 23.72 -0.67
C THR A 22 -9.23 23.92 -1.94
N GLU A 23 -9.42 23.06 -2.95
CA GLU A 23 -8.59 22.94 -4.15
C GLU A 23 -7.10 22.65 -3.87
N ILE A 24 -6.73 22.32 -2.63
CA ILE A 24 -5.37 21.97 -2.23
C ILE A 24 -5.16 20.47 -2.46
N LYS A 25 -4.42 20.15 -3.53
CA LYS A 25 -4.11 18.77 -3.91
C LYS A 25 -2.71 18.36 -3.42
N PRO A 26 -2.56 17.21 -2.73
CA PRO A 26 -1.24 16.66 -2.47
C PRO A 26 -0.66 16.05 -3.76
N ASP A 27 0.65 16.15 -3.97
CA ASP A 27 1.29 15.51 -5.15
C ASP A 27 1.17 13.98 -5.13
N PHE A 28 1.07 13.41 -3.92
CA PHE A 28 0.97 11.97 -3.74
C PHE A 28 0.35 11.53 -2.42
N ILE A 29 -0.08 10.28 -2.40
CA ILE A 29 -0.56 9.53 -1.24
C ILE A 29 0.18 8.20 -1.19
N VAL A 30 0.80 7.85 -0.05
CA VAL A 30 1.34 6.50 0.19
C VAL A 30 0.33 5.68 0.97
N VAL A 31 -0.16 4.59 0.38
CA VAL A 31 -1.08 3.65 1.00
C VAL A 31 -0.29 2.52 1.65
N ASP A 32 -0.38 2.43 2.96
CA ASP A 32 0.14 1.33 3.75
C ASP A 32 -0.91 0.25 3.96
N GLY A 33 -0.50 -0.99 3.76
CA GLY A 33 -1.27 -2.14 4.25
C GLY A 33 -0.96 -2.46 5.70
N ASN A 34 -1.90 -3.13 6.37
CA ASN A 34 -1.73 -3.64 7.73
C ASN A 34 -0.58 -4.66 7.87
N GLU A 35 -0.02 -5.12 6.76
CA GLU A 35 1.10 -6.05 6.74
C GLU A 35 2.46 -5.39 7.05
N GLY A 36 2.47 -4.08 7.32
CA GLY A 36 3.65 -3.29 7.68
C GLY A 36 4.51 -3.89 8.81
N GLY A 37 5.78 -3.50 8.85
CA GLY A 37 6.67 -3.82 9.98
C GLY A 37 6.71 -2.66 10.97
N THR A 38 6.95 -2.96 12.24
CA THR A 38 7.18 -1.96 13.29
C THR A 38 8.29 -2.44 14.23
N GLY A 39 8.98 -1.48 14.85
CA GLY A 39 9.98 -1.77 15.87
C GLY A 39 9.38 -2.06 17.24
N ALA A 40 8.24 -1.45 17.59
CA ALA A 40 7.81 -1.34 18.99
C ALA A 40 6.29 -1.10 19.21
N ALA A 41 5.42 -1.43 18.26
CA ALA A 41 3.98 -1.20 18.46
C ALA A 41 3.36 -2.25 19.41
N PRO A 42 2.24 -1.91 20.10
CA PRO A 42 1.46 -2.89 20.86
C PRO A 42 0.90 -4.00 19.96
N LEU A 43 0.77 -5.22 20.49
CA LEU A 43 0.24 -6.39 19.77
C LEU A 43 -1.14 -6.13 19.18
N GLU A 44 -2.04 -5.55 19.97
CA GLU A 44 -3.41 -5.21 19.54
C GLU A 44 -3.43 -4.34 18.28
N PHE A 45 -2.45 -3.44 18.14
CA PHE A 45 -2.35 -2.55 16.99
C PHE A 45 -1.74 -3.25 15.78
N MET A 46 -0.81 -4.18 16.00
CA MET A 46 -0.16 -4.92 14.92
C MET A 46 -1.06 -5.99 14.31
N ASP A 47 -1.89 -6.63 15.13
CA ASP A 47 -2.64 -7.81 14.71
C ASP A 47 -4.09 -7.50 14.28
N HIS A 48 -4.65 -6.36 14.72
CA HIS A 48 -6.08 -6.06 14.54
C HIS A 48 -6.39 -4.75 13.83
N LEU A 49 -5.43 -3.87 13.58
CA LEU A 49 -5.69 -2.57 12.96
C LEU A 49 -5.20 -2.48 11.52
N GLY A 50 -5.99 -1.78 10.71
CA GLY A 50 -5.67 -1.44 9.32
C GLY A 50 -6.24 -2.42 8.30
N THR A 51 -6.26 -1.97 7.05
CA THR A 51 -6.76 -2.74 5.91
C THR A 51 -5.59 -3.43 5.17
N PRO A 52 -5.79 -4.65 4.63
CA PRO A 52 -4.79 -5.28 3.76
C PRO A 52 -4.41 -4.37 2.58
N LEU A 53 -3.14 -4.39 2.18
CA LEU A 53 -2.59 -3.43 1.20
C LEU A 53 -3.41 -3.37 -0.09
N ARG A 54 -3.79 -4.53 -0.65
CA ARG A 54 -4.46 -4.61 -1.95
C ARG A 54 -5.86 -3.99 -1.91
N ASP A 55 -6.59 -4.22 -0.82
CA ASP A 55 -7.94 -3.69 -0.65
C ASP A 55 -7.90 -2.18 -0.40
N GLY A 56 -6.96 -1.72 0.43
CA GLY A 56 -6.73 -0.30 0.68
C GLY A 56 -6.29 0.45 -0.58
N LEU A 57 -5.36 -0.12 -1.36
CA LEU A 57 -4.92 0.44 -2.64
C LEU A 57 -6.08 0.52 -3.64
N ALA A 58 -6.81 -0.58 -3.85
CA ALA A 58 -7.92 -0.62 -4.79
C ALA A 58 -9.01 0.40 -4.43
N PHE A 59 -9.29 0.56 -3.13
CA PHE A 59 -10.23 1.56 -2.62
C PHE A 59 -9.75 2.99 -2.91
N VAL A 60 -8.51 3.33 -2.54
CA VAL A 60 -7.93 4.67 -2.74
C VAL A 60 -7.85 5.02 -4.23
N HIS A 61 -7.36 4.08 -5.05
CA HIS A 61 -7.27 4.25 -6.50
C HIS A 61 -8.64 4.52 -7.13
N SER A 62 -9.65 3.72 -6.77
CA SER A 62 -11.01 3.87 -7.27
C SER A 62 -11.66 5.18 -6.79
N ALA A 63 -11.48 5.54 -5.52
CA ALA A 63 -12.01 6.79 -4.97
C ALA A 63 -11.43 8.02 -5.69
N LEU A 64 -10.11 8.02 -5.96
CA LEU A 64 -9.45 9.08 -6.71
C LEU A 64 -9.94 9.18 -8.15
N ILE A 65 -10.16 8.05 -8.84
CA ILE A 65 -10.77 8.05 -10.18
C ILE A 65 -12.19 8.61 -10.11
N GLY A 66 -13.00 8.09 -9.19
CA GLY A 66 -14.38 8.50 -8.98
C GLY A 66 -14.53 9.99 -8.65
N ALA A 67 -13.52 10.59 -8.02
CA ALA A 67 -13.47 12.00 -7.67
C ALA A 67 -12.78 12.89 -8.74
N ASN A 68 -12.34 12.33 -9.88
CA ASN A 68 -11.52 13.02 -10.89
C ASN A 68 -10.21 13.62 -10.34
N LEU A 69 -9.58 12.95 -9.36
CA LEU A 69 -8.33 13.37 -8.73
C LEU A 69 -7.13 12.48 -9.09
N ARG A 70 -7.37 11.34 -9.75
CA ARG A 70 -6.32 10.32 -9.99
C ARG A 70 -5.18 10.81 -10.89
N ASP A 71 -5.46 11.69 -11.84
CA ASP A 71 -4.44 12.20 -12.76
C ASP A 71 -3.47 13.18 -12.07
N ASP A 72 -3.96 13.90 -11.05
CA ASP A 72 -3.19 14.88 -10.28
C ASP A 72 -2.40 14.24 -9.12
N ILE A 73 -2.91 13.15 -8.55
CA ILE A 73 -2.39 12.56 -7.32
C ILE A 73 -1.76 11.20 -7.60
N LYS A 74 -0.46 11.07 -7.31
CA LYS A 74 0.25 9.79 -7.44
C LYS A 74 0.06 8.89 -6.22
N ILE A 75 0.07 7.58 -6.43
CA ILE A 75 -0.13 6.58 -5.37
C ILE A 75 1.16 5.79 -5.17
N GLY A 76 1.79 5.95 -4.02
CA GLY A 76 2.82 5.03 -3.54
C GLY A 76 2.19 3.94 -2.69
N VAL A 77 2.85 2.79 -2.56
CA VAL A 77 2.40 1.74 -1.64
C VAL A 77 3.49 1.19 -0.77
N SER A 78 3.14 0.72 0.42
CA SER A 78 4.04 -0.09 1.24
C SER A 78 3.26 -1.14 2.06
N GLY A 79 3.85 -2.32 2.23
CA GLY A 79 3.17 -3.45 2.88
C GLY A 79 3.66 -4.77 2.31
N LYS A 80 4.61 -5.40 2.99
CA LYS A 80 5.28 -6.65 2.58
C LYS A 80 5.68 -6.73 1.09
N ILE A 81 6.11 -5.62 0.48
CA ILE A 81 6.72 -5.67 -0.85
C ILE A 81 8.14 -6.23 -0.71
N THR A 82 8.34 -7.47 -1.14
CA THR A 82 9.61 -8.20 -0.98
C THR A 82 10.12 -8.90 -2.24
N SER A 83 9.31 -8.93 -3.30
CA SER A 83 9.62 -9.58 -4.56
C SER A 83 9.14 -8.77 -5.77
N GLY A 84 9.67 -9.09 -6.96
CA GLY A 84 9.16 -8.52 -8.21
C GLY A 84 7.68 -8.83 -8.45
N PHE A 85 7.19 -9.99 -7.99
CA PHE A 85 5.77 -10.35 -8.10
C PHE A 85 4.88 -9.50 -7.17
N ASP A 86 5.36 -9.16 -5.97
CA ASP A 86 4.65 -8.22 -5.08
C ASP A 86 4.50 -6.86 -5.76
N MET A 87 5.57 -6.36 -6.38
CA MET A 87 5.54 -5.12 -7.15
C MET A 87 4.56 -5.20 -8.32
N ALA A 88 4.63 -6.28 -9.11
CA ALA A 88 3.76 -6.44 -10.28
C ALA A 88 2.26 -6.41 -9.90
N ARG A 89 1.88 -7.07 -8.79
CA ARG A 89 0.49 -7.09 -8.31
C ARG A 89 -0.04 -5.70 -7.95
N VAL A 90 0.73 -4.91 -7.21
CA VAL A 90 0.26 -3.59 -6.75
C VAL A 90 0.36 -2.52 -7.84
N LEU A 91 1.34 -2.61 -8.75
CA LEU A 91 1.38 -1.78 -9.95
C LEU A 91 0.14 -2.02 -10.81
N ALA A 92 -0.26 -3.28 -10.98
CA ALA A 92 -1.48 -3.63 -11.72
C ALA A 92 -2.75 -3.07 -11.09
N LEU A 93 -2.79 -2.92 -9.75
CA LEU A 93 -3.91 -2.34 -9.01
C LEU A 93 -3.88 -0.80 -8.95
N GLY A 94 -2.95 -0.16 -9.66
CA GLY A 94 -2.94 1.28 -9.86
C GLY A 94 -1.96 2.07 -9.00
N ALA A 95 -1.01 1.41 -8.33
CA ALA A 95 0.13 2.06 -7.69
C ALA A 95 1.09 2.64 -8.74
N ASP A 96 1.63 3.83 -8.49
CA ASP A 96 2.65 4.47 -9.32
C ASP A 96 4.07 4.04 -8.92
N TRP A 97 4.29 3.67 -7.64
CA TRP A 97 5.55 3.08 -7.17
C TRP A 97 5.37 2.24 -5.90
N CYS A 98 6.41 1.48 -5.56
CA CYS A 98 6.45 0.62 -4.38
C CYS A 98 7.56 1.04 -3.42
N ASN A 99 7.26 1.05 -2.12
CA ASN A 99 8.24 1.18 -1.05
C ASN A 99 8.47 -0.19 -0.41
N ALA A 100 9.74 -0.60 -0.31
CA ALA A 100 10.15 -1.82 0.36
C ALA A 100 11.08 -1.48 1.53
N ALA A 101 10.84 -2.11 2.68
CA ALA A 101 11.69 -1.96 3.87
C ALA A 101 12.09 -3.33 4.44
N ARG A 102 11.12 -4.23 4.65
CA ARG A 102 11.38 -5.56 5.24
C ARG A 102 12.39 -6.39 4.42
N GLY A 103 12.25 -6.41 3.10
CA GLY A 103 13.21 -7.10 2.22
C GLY A 103 14.62 -6.55 2.36
N PHE A 104 14.75 -5.22 2.40
CA PHE A 104 16.04 -4.56 2.65
C PHE A 104 16.60 -4.84 4.05
N MET A 105 15.76 -4.90 5.09
CA MET A 105 16.20 -5.31 6.42
C MET A 105 16.78 -6.72 6.42
N PHE A 106 16.19 -7.67 5.71
CA PHE A 106 16.77 -9.01 5.53
C PHE A 106 18.08 -8.99 4.73
N ALA A 107 18.14 -8.18 3.67
CA ALA A 107 19.36 -7.99 2.90
C ALA A 107 20.51 -7.44 3.77
N VAL A 108 20.22 -6.49 4.66
CA VAL A 108 21.17 -5.94 5.66
C VAL A 108 21.57 -6.98 6.71
N GLY A 109 20.69 -7.93 7.05
CA GLY A 109 20.99 -9.01 8.00
C GLY A 109 20.02 -9.15 9.17
N CYS A 110 18.81 -8.60 9.09
CA CYS A 110 17.75 -8.93 10.01
C CYS A 110 17.43 -10.44 9.91
N ILE A 111 17.30 -11.09 11.07
CA ILE A 111 16.97 -12.52 11.19
C ILE A 111 15.59 -12.75 11.83
N GLN A 112 14.75 -11.70 11.87
CA GLN A 112 13.47 -11.69 12.58
C GLN A 112 13.55 -12.10 14.05
N ALA A 113 14.56 -11.62 14.78
CA ALA A 113 14.66 -11.86 16.22
C ALA A 113 13.50 -11.25 17.04
N GLN A 114 12.72 -10.33 16.45
CA GLN A 114 11.58 -9.64 17.09
C GLN A 114 11.91 -8.88 18.39
N GLN A 115 13.19 -8.60 18.63
CA GLN A 115 13.70 -7.81 19.76
C GLN A 115 13.94 -6.33 19.39
N CYS A 116 13.27 -5.83 18.36
CA CYS A 116 13.55 -4.50 17.81
C CYS A 116 13.32 -3.37 18.83
N HIS A 117 12.37 -3.55 19.75
CA HIS A 117 12.00 -2.56 20.77
C HIS A 117 12.94 -2.54 21.98
N THR A 118 13.72 -3.59 22.20
CA THR A 118 14.60 -3.70 23.38
C THR A 118 15.93 -2.99 23.20
N GLY A 119 16.30 -2.68 21.95
CA GLY A 119 17.64 -2.22 21.60
C GLY A 119 18.70 -3.34 21.61
N GLU A 120 18.31 -4.60 21.81
CA GLU A 120 19.24 -5.73 21.92
C GLU A 120 19.37 -6.56 20.63
N CYS A 121 19.08 -5.95 19.48
CA CYS A 121 19.16 -6.62 18.18
C CYS A 121 20.47 -7.41 18.01
N PRO A 122 20.42 -8.75 17.83
CA PRO A 122 21.62 -9.58 17.78
C PRO A 122 22.45 -9.35 16.51
N THR A 123 21.85 -8.74 15.48
CA THR A 123 22.52 -8.47 14.20
C THR A 123 22.84 -6.99 14.00
N GLY A 124 22.65 -6.14 15.03
CA GLY A 124 23.02 -4.73 14.98
C GLY A 124 22.11 -3.83 14.15
N VAL A 125 21.01 -4.36 13.59
CA VAL A 125 20.10 -3.60 12.70
C VAL A 125 19.25 -2.59 13.49
N THR A 126 18.67 -3.00 14.62
CA THR A 126 17.75 -2.19 15.43
C THR A 126 18.32 -1.98 16.84
N THR A 127 19.45 -1.27 16.93
CA THR A 127 20.12 -0.97 18.21
C THR A 127 20.85 0.37 18.16
N GLN A 128 20.97 1.02 19.32
CA GLN A 128 21.80 2.21 19.53
C GLN A 128 23.12 1.87 20.25
N ASP A 129 23.37 0.59 20.58
CA ASP A 129 24.61 0.13 21.21
C ASP A 129 25.74 0.06 20.16
N PRO A 130 26.81 0.87 20.31
CA PRO A 130 27.94 0.86 19.38
C PRO A 130 28.65 -0.49 19.26
N TRP A 131 28.61 -1.32 20.30
CA TRP A 131 29.21 -2.67 20.26
C TRP A 131 28.42 -3.58 19.33
N ARG A 132 27.08 -3.58 19.43
CA ARG A 132 26.20 -4.40 18.58
C ARG A 132 26.17 -3.90 17.14
N GLN A 133 26.25 -2.59 16.91
CA GLN A 133 26.31 -2.01 15.56
C GLN A 133 27.52 -2.52 14.75
N ARG A 134 28.60 -2.98 15.40
CA ARG A 134 29.76 -3.60 14.73
C ARG A 134 29.40 -4.87 13.93
N ALA A 135 28.25 -5.49 14.21
CA ALA A 135 27.73 -6.60 13.41
C ALA A 135 27.35 -6.19 11.97
N ILE A 136 27.11 -4.89 11.73
CA ILE A 136 26.86 -4.33 10.41
C ILE A 136 28.20 -3.99 9.74
N VAL A 137 28.79 -5.00 9.09
CA VAL A 137 29.98 -4.81 8.23
C VAL A 137 29.53 -4.12 6.94
N VAL A 138 29.64 -2.79 6.89
CA VAL A 138 29.06 -1.96 5.82
C VAL A 138 29.45 -2.42 4.40
N PRO A 139 30.71 -2.72 4.07
CA PRO A 139 31.07 -3.19 2.73
C PRO A 139 30.31 -4.47 2.31
N ASP A 140 30.21 -5.47 3.20
CA ASP A 140 29.45 -6.71 2.96
C ASP A 140 27.94 -6.44 2.84
N LYS A 141 27.38 -5.65 3.75
CA LYS A 141 25.93 -5.39 3.77
C LYS A 141 25.48 -4.55 2.57
N ALA A 142 26.32 -3.62 2.11
CA ALA A 142 26.04 -2.80 0.94
C ALA A 142 25.91 -3.66 -0.33
N GLU A 143 26.81 -4.63 -0.54
CA GLU A 143 26.74 -5.54 -1.70
C GLU A 143 25.47 -6.41 -1.66
N ARG A 144 25.09 -6.90 -0.48
CA ARG A 144 23.86 -7.68 -0.29
C ARG A 144 22.61 -6.85 -0.58
N VAL A 145 22.55 -5.61 -0.07
CA VAL A 145 21.45 -4.67 -0.32
C VAL A 145 21.34 -4.33 -1.81
N ALA A 146 22.46 -4.00 -2.45
CA ALA A 146 22.52 -3.69 -3.87
C ALA A 146 22.08 -4.90 -4.73
N SER A 147 22.52 -6.10 -4.36
CA SER A 147 22.12 -7.34 -5.04
C SER A 147 20.63 -7.63 -4.85
N PHE A 148 20.09 -7.51 -3.63
CA PHE A 148 18.66 -7.68 -3.39
C PHE A 148 17.82 -6.74 -4.27
N HIS A 149 18.18 -5.45 -4.33
CA HIS A 149 17.49 -4.49 -5.18
C HIS A 149 17.59 -4.89 -6.67
N ARG A 150 18.82 -5.11 -7.16
CA ARG A 150 19.06 -5.45 -8.58
C ARG A 150 18.30 -6.70 -9.02
N GLU A 151 18.38 -7.79 -8.24
CA GLU A 151 17.71 -9.03 -8.60
C GLU A 151 16.18 -8.92 -8.47
N THR A 152 15.67 -8.09 -7.54
CA THR A 152 14.21 -7.83 -7.44
C THR A 152 13.70 -7.08 -8.68
N ILE A 153 14.43 -6.06 -9.14
CA ILE A 153 14.08 -5.32 -10.37
C ILE A 153 14.21 -6.22 -11.60
N LYS A 154 15.26 -7.05 -11.67
CA LYS A 154 15.43 -8.04 -12.75
C LYS A 154 14.25 -9.01 -12.80
N ALA A 155 13.84 -9.56 -11.66
CA ALA A 155 12.68 -10.46 -11.59
C ALA A 155 11.38 -9.77 -12.02
N LEU A 156 11.17 -8.49 -11.67
CA LEU A 156 10.03 -7.72 -12.18
C LEU A 156 10.09 -7.59 -13.71
N ALA A 157 11.25 -7.28 -14.29
CA ALA A 157 11.41 -7.17 -15.73
C ALA A 157 11.14 -8.50 -16.45
N GLU A 158 11.62 -9.61 -15.89
CA GLU A 158 11.33 -10.96 -16.39
C GLU A 158 9.82 -11.28 -16.36
N LEU A 159 9.11 -10.90 -15.29
CA LEU A 159 7.65 -11.06 -15.18
C LEU A 159 6.90 -10.22 -16.22
N VAL A 160 7.31 -8.97 -16.43
CA VAL A 160 6.72 -8.05 -17.41
C VAL A 160 6.91 -8.59 -18.83
N ALA A 161 8.13 -9.01 -19.17
CA ALA A 161 8.42 -9.63 -20.46
C ALA A 161 7.66 -10.94 -20.66
N ALA A 162 7.54 -11.78 -19.62
CA ALA A 162 6.77 -13.02 -19.68
C ALA A 162 5.26 -12.79 -19.87
N ALA A 163 4.75 -11.65 -19.41
CA ALA A 163 3.37 -11.22 -19.66
C ALA A 163 3.17 -10.61 -21.06
N GLY A 164 4.24 -10.48 -21.87
CA GLY A 164 4.18 -9.89 -23.20
C GLY A 164 4.09 -8.36 -23.20
N LEU A 165 4.58 -7.71 -22.14
CA LEU A 165 4.55 -6.26 -21.96
C LEU A 165 5.98 -5.68 -22.02
N ASP A 166 6.10 -4.40 -22.36
CA ASP A 166 7.41 -3.73 -22.47
C ASP A 166 7.76 -2.94 -21.20
N HIS A 167 6.76 -2.50 -20.45
CA HIS A 167 6.95 -1.69 -19.24
C HIS A 167 6.01 -2.12 -18.09
N PRO A 168 6.47 -2.09 -16.81
CA PRO A 168 5.62 -2.42 -15.66
C PRO A 168 4.33 -1.59 -15.51
N ARG A 169 4.25 -0.43 -16.18
CA ARG A 169 3.04 0.44 -16.18
C ARG A 169 1.92 -0.11 -17.05
N GLU A 170 2.21 -1.05 -17.93
CA GLU A 170 1.21 -1.70 -18.78
C GLU A 170 0.51 -2.86 -18.05
N LEU A 171 1.03 -3.24 -16.88
CA LEU A 171 0.34 -4.18 -16.00
C LEU A 171 -1.02 -3.62 -15.63
N SER A 172 -2.06 -4.30 -16.07
CA SER A 172 -3.46 -4.09 -15.68
C SER A 172 -3.97 -5.22 -14.77
N PRO A 173 -5.09 -5.01 -14.05
CA PRO A 173 -5.71 -6.05 -13.22
C PRO A 173 -6.12 -7.32 -13.99
N HIS A 174 -6.23 -7.28 -15.32
CA HIS A 174 -6.58 -8.46 -16.12
C HIS A 174 -5.45 -9.50 -16.21
N HIS A 175 -4.19 -9.11 -15.96
CA HIS A 175 -3.05 -10.03 -16.01
C HIS A 175 -2.95 -10.94 -14.79
N PHE A 176 -3.73 -10.70 -13.73
CA PHE A 176 -3.64 -11.42 -12.47
C PHE A 176 -4.89 -12.25 -12.21
N MET A 177 -4.69 -13.55 -12.03
CA MET A 177 -5.74 -14.49 -11.65
C MET A 177 -5.72 -14.74 -10.14
N HIS A 178 -6.90 -14.81 -9.53
CA HIS A 178 -7.12 -15.06 -8.11
C HIS A 178 -8.18 -16.15 -7.93
N ARG A 179 -7.86 -17.16 -7.13
CA ARG A 179 -8.84 -18.13 -6.67
C ARG A 179 -9.66 -17.51 -5.54
N ALA A 180 -10.85 -17.01 -5.87
CA ALA A 180 -11.78 -16.40 -4.91
C ALA A 180 -12.61 -17.43 -4.13
N ALA A 181 -12.78 -18.65 -4.68
CA ALA A 181 -13.40 -19.79 -4.00
C ALA A 181 -12.82 -21.10 -4.56
N PRO A 182 -13.02 -22.27 -3.92
CA PRO A 182 -12.47 -23.54 -4.40
C PRO A 182 -12.75 -23.82 -5.89
N ASP A 183 -13.94 -23.47 -6.36
CA ASP A 183 -14.47 -23.65 -7.71
C ASP A 183 -14.44 -22.36 -8.56
N ARG A 184 -13.99 -21.24 -8.00
CA ARG A 184 -14.07 -19.93 -8.67
C ARG A 184 -12.71 -19.23 -8.74
N VAL A 185 -12.24 -19.05 -9.97
CA VAL A 185 -11.08 -18.22 -10.30
C VAL A 185 -11.58 -16.98 -11.03
N VAL A 186 -11.15 -15.81 -10.57
CA VAL A 186 -11.49 -14.50 -11.12
C VAL A 186 -10.20 -13.72 -11.40
N THR A 187 -10.27 -12.73 -12.29
CA THR A 187 -9.22 -11.74 -12.47
C THR A 187 -9.22 -10.72 -11.33
N TYR A 188 -8.11 -10.00 -11.14
CA TYR A 188 -8.12 -8.83 -10.25
C TYR A 188 -9.08 -7.74 -10.75
N ALA A 189 -9.34 -7.64 -12.06
CA ALA A 189 -10.32 -6.69 -12.58
C ALA A 189 -11.76 -6.98 -12.11
N GLU A 190 -12.12 -8.26 -11.98
CA GLU A 190 -13.42 -8.68 -11.47
C GLU A 190 -13.51 -8.51 -9.94
N GLN A 191 -12.41 -8.79 -9.23
CA GLN A 191 -12.37 -8.64 -7.76
C GLN A 191 -12.32 -7.16 -7.33
N TYR A 192 -11.51 -6.36 -8.00
CA TYR A 192 -11.22 -4.97 -7.69
C TYR A 192 -11.70 -4.08 -8.83
N ARG A 193 -13.02 -3.99 -9.00
CA ARG A 193 -13.61 -3.20 -10.08
C ARG A 193 -13.25 -1.71 -9.92
N PRO A 194 -12.45 -1.11 -10.82
CA PRO A 194 -12.14 0.30 -10.74
C PRO A 194 -13.38 1.14 -11.06
N MET A 195 -13.49 2.30 -10.43
CA MET A 195 -14.51 3.30 -10.78
C MET A 195 -14.25 3.91 -12.16
N LYS A 196 -15.31 4.49 -12.73
CA LYS A 196 -15.19 5.40 -13.88
C LYS A 196 -14.87 6.83 -13.42
N PRO A 197 -14.19 7.64 -14.25
CA PRO A 197 -13.91 9.04 -13.94
C PRO A 197 -15.18 9.81 -13.54
N GLY A 198 -15.16 10.46 -12.37
CA GLY A 198 -16.26 11.27 -11.86
C GLY A 198 -17.46 10.47 -11.36
N GLU A 199 -17.38 9.14 -11.30
CA GLU A 199 -18.49 8.28 -10.89
C GLU A 199 -18.95 8.58 -9.46
N LEU A 200 -18.01 8.78 -8.54
CA LEU A 200 -18.31 9.09 -7.14
C LEU A 200 -19.04 10.43 -7.00
N LEU A 201 -18.62 11.45 -7.77
CA LEU A 201 -19.24 12.79 -7.76
C LEU A 201 -20.68 12.78 -8.28
N ARG A 202 -21.04 11.80 -9.10
CA ARG A 202 -22.39 11.63 -9.66
C ARG A 202 -23.28 10.69 -8.85
N GLY A 203 -22.84 10.28 -7.65
CA GLY A 203 -23.59 9.34 -6.82
C GLY A 203 -23.45 7.85 -7.23
N GLY A 204 -22.39 7.50 -7.99
CA GLY A 204 -22.09 6.11 -8.39
C GLY A 204 -21.01 5.43 -7.52
N GLY A 205 -20.51 4.26 -7.94
CA GLY A 205 -19.44 3.56 -7.22
C GLY A 205 -19.91 2.47 -6.24
N GLY A 206 -21.21 2.14 -6.23
CA GLY A 206 -21.77 1.09 -5.38
C GLY A 206 -21.99 1.51 -3.92
N GLU A 207 -22.58 0.61 -3.13
CA GLU A 207 -23.07 0.88 -1.78
C GLU A 207 -21.96 1.37 -0.84
N THR A 208 -20.79 0.72 -0.86
CA THR A 208 -19.67 1.06 0.03
C THR A 208 -19.21 2.50 -0.15
N PHE A 209 -19.02 2.95 -1.39
CA PHE A 209 -18.54 4.30 -1.66
C PHE A 209 -19.62 5.36 -1.46
N GLN A 210 -20.87 5.04 -1.79
CA GLN A 210 -21.99 5.96 -1.55
C GLN A 210 -22.26 6.16 -0.06
N SER A 211 -22.25 5.09 0.73
CA SER A 211 -22.35 5.18 2.19
C SER A 211 -21.20 5.99 2.79
N ALA A 212 -19.96 5.70 2.37
CA ALA A 212 -18.79 6.46 2.81
C ALA A 212 -18.88 7.95 2.43
N TRP A 213 -19.38 8.27 1.23
CA TRP A 213 -19.57 9.64 0.77
C TRP A 213 -20.66 10.37 1.57
N ALA A 214 -21.77 9.71 1.89
CA ALA A 214 -22.82 10.30 2.71
C ALA A 214 -22.34 10.60 4.14
N MET A 215 -21.55 9.70 4.73
CA MET A 215 -21.01 9.85 6.09
C MET A 215 -19.86 10.87 6.18
N ALA A 216 -19.08 11.04 5.12
CA ALA A 216 -17.87 11.86 5.14
C ALA A 216 -18.14 13.37 5.20
N ARG A 217 -17.29 14.10 5.91
CA ARG A 217 -17.28 15.56 5.99
C ARG A 217 -15.88 16.10 5.67
N SER A 218 -15.78 17.24 5.02
CA SER A 218 -14.48 17.86 4.69
C SER A 218 -13.76 18.46 5.91
N ASP A 219 -14.50 18.78 6.98
CA ASP A 219 -13.97 19.50 8.15
C ASP A 219 -13.56 18.59 9.32
N ARG A 220 -13.86 17.29 9.28
CA ARG A 220 -13.57 16.31 10.35
C ARG A 220 -13.66 14.87 9.87
N PHE A 221 -13.02 13.95 10.61
CA PHE A 221 -13.04 12.52 10.32
C PHE A 221 -14.21 11.75 10.96
N SER A 222 -14.86 12.30 11.98
CA SER A 222 -16.06 11.71 12.55
C SER A 222 -17.20 11.71 11.52
N PRO A 223 -17.91 10.58 11.35
CA PRO A 223 -18.96 10.50 10.35
C PRO A 223 -20.16 11.36 10.74
N VAL A 224 -20.99 11.71 9.76
CA VAL A 224 -22.36 12.18 10.02
C VAL A 224 -23.10 11.01 10.69
N THR A 225 -23.35 11.13 11.99
CA THR A 225 -24.26 10.23 12.70
C THR A 225 -25.68 10.62 12.35
N GLU A 226 -26.47 9.73 11.75
CA GLU A 226 -27.92 9.80 11.98
C GLU A 226 -28.15 9.68 13.50
N PRO A 227 -29.12 10.40 14.08
CA PRO A 227 -29.52 10.13 15.46
C PRO A 227 -29.88 8.64 15.52
N LEU A 228 -29.29 7.90 16.46
CA LEU A 228 -29.79 6.59 16.84
C LEU A 228 -31.25 6.81 17.30
N THR A 229 -32.21 6.56 16.41
CA THR A 229 -33.64 6.55 16.74
C THR A 229 -33.96 5.35 17.60
#